data_AF-A0A931Q5X7-F1
#
_entry.id   AF-A0A931Q5X7-F1
#
_cell.length_a   1.000
_cell.length_b   1.000
_cell.length_c   1.000
_cell.angle_alpha   90.00
_cell.angle_beta   90.00
_cell.angle_gamma   90.00
#
_symmetry.space_group_name_H-M   'P 1'
#
loop_
_entity.id
_entity.type
_entity.pdbx_description
1 polymer ?
#
loop_
_entity_poly.entity_id
_entity_poly.type
_entity_poly.pdbx_seq_one_letter_code
_entity_poly.pdbx_strand_id
1 'polypeptide(L)'
;MKTFYLRWGGILAAGLILGLLGGQRYDREVSTISPDQVLDHPDQWIRVQGRIESGTLMVEPVLHKATFELAGKPERLPVQYTGDELETLRELKVIVLLGKWNSSSRLFESKKLALTPNYGFITAAYLVGLIPLAFFLFMMERKVTLLYDLIKREKIYQPEESQ
;
A
#
# COMPACT_ATOMS: atom_id res chain seq x y z
N MET A 1 -15.53 -1.82 -34.18
CA MET A 1 -15.49 -2.80 -33.06
C MET A 1 -14.09 -3.31 -32.69
N LYS A 2 -13.23 -3.79 -33.61
CA LYS A 2 -11.90 -4.32 -33.24
C LYS A 2 -11.01 -3.34 -32.45
N THR A 3 -10.93 -2.08 -32.89
CA THR A 3 -10.12 -1.04 -32.25
C THR A 3 -10.59 -0.68 -30.83
N PHE A 4 -11.91 -0.77 -30.58
CA PHE A 4 -12.50 -0.55 -29.25
C PHE A 4 -11.99 -1.59 -28.24
N TYR A 5 -12.11 -2.88 -28.59
CA TYR A 5 -11.63 -3.96 -27.71
C TYR A 5 -10.11 -3.98 -27.57
N LEU A 6 -9.38 -3.59 -28.62
CA LEU A 6 -7.92 -3.47 -28.56
C LEU A 6 -7.49 -2.38 -27.57
N ARG A 7 -8.16 -1.22 -27.58
CA ARG A 7 -7.87 -0.11 -26.66
C ARG A 7 -8.20 -0.47 -25.22
N TRP A 8 -9.39 -1.01 -24.97
CA TRP A 8 -9.79 -1.41 -23.62
C TRP A 8 -8.98 -2.59 -23.10
N GLY A 9 -8.57 -3.52 -23.97
CA GLY A 9 -7.59 -4.56 -23.64
C GLY A 9 -6.25 -3.99 -23.24
N GLY A 10 -5.76 -2.96 -23.94
CA GLY A 10 -4.53 -2.23 -23.59
C GLY A 10 -4.62 -1.53 -22.23
N ILE A 11 -5.75 -0.88 -21.93
CA ILE A 11 -5.99 -0.23 -20.63
C ILE A 11 -5.98 -1.28 -19.50
N LEU A 12 -6.62 -2.43 -19.72
CA LEU A 12 -6.65 -3.53 -18.76
C LEU A 12 -5.25 -4.11 -18.51
N ALA A 13 -4.48 -4.34 -19.59
CA ALA A 13 -3.11 -4.83 -19.50
C ALA A 13 -2.20 -3.85 -18.75
N ALA A 14 -2.29 -2.55 -19.06
CA ALA A 14 -1.53 -1.52 -18.37
C ALA A 14 -1.88 -1.45 -16.87
N GLY A 15 -3.18 -1.52 -16.53
CA GLY A 15 -3.64 -1.57 -15.14
C GLY A 15 -3.09 -2.78 -14.38
N LEU A 16 -3.05 -3.95 -15.03
CA LEU A 16 -2.52 -5.17 -14.42
C LEU A 16 -1.00 -5.08 -14.17
N ILE A 17 -0.24 -4.53 -15.12
CA ILE A 17 1.20 -4.29 -14.96
C ILE A 17 1.46 -3.33 -13.80
N LEU A 18 0.72 -2.22 -13.73
CA LEU A 18 0.84 -1.26 -12.63
C LEU A 18 0.50 -1.90 -11.27
N GLY A 19 -0.53 -2.75 -11.23
CA GLY A 19 -0.88 -3.52 -10.04
C GLY A 19 0.25 -4.44 -9.57
N LEU A 20 0.87 -5.18 -10.48
CA LEU A 20 1.99 -6.07 -10.17
C LEU A 20 3.22 -5.30 -9.68
N LEU A 21 3.62 -4.23 -10.39
CA LEU A 21 4.75 -3.39 -9.99
C LEU A 21 4.50 -2.70 -8.65
N GLY A 22 3.26 -2.25 -8.42
CA GLY A 22 2.83 -1.66 -7.16
C GLY A 22 2.92 -2.65 -6.00
N GLY A 23 2.47 -3.90 -6.21
CA GLY A 23 2.57 -4.99 -5.24
C GLY A 23 4.03 -5.30 -4.87
N GLN A 24 4.90 -5.47 -5.87
CA GLN A 24 6.33 -5.71 -5.63
C GLN A 24 7.00 -4.58 -4.86
N ARG A 25 6.65 -3.33 -5.16
CA ARG A 25 7.15 -2.17 -4.41
C ARG A 25 6.65 -2.18 -2.98
N TYR A 26 5.39 -2.54 -2.77
CA TYR A 26 4.81 -2.66 -1.44
C TYR A 26 5.55 -3.71 -0.61
N ASP A 27 5.74 -4.91 -1.14
CA ASP A 27 6.44 -5.99 -0.45
C ASP A 27 7.90 -5.67 -0.17
N ARG A 28 8.56 -4.88 -1.04
CA ARG A 28 9.98 -4.55 -0.87
C ARG A 28 10.21 -3.39 0.10
N GLU A 29 9.42 -2.34 0.01
CA GLU A 29 9.72 -1.08 0.68
C GLU A 29 8.78 -0.78 1.84
N VAL A 30 7.60 -1.41 1.88
CA VAL A 30 6.49 -0.96 2.72
C VAL A 30 5.99 -2.01 3.69
N SER A 31 6.02 -3.29 3.31
CA SER A 31 5.48 -4.37 4.12
C SER A 31 6.08 -4.34 5.53
N THR A 32 5.20 -4.40 6.51
CA THR A 32 5.57 -4.55 7.91
C THR A 32 5.37 -5.99 8.31
N ILE A 33 6.30 -6.51 9.10
CA ILE A 33 6.16 -7.82 9.74
C ILE A 33 5.81 -7.65 11.21
N SER A 34 5.22 -8.68 11.79
CA SER A 34 4.90 -8.70 13.21
C SER A 34 6.12 -9.12 14.05
N PRO A 35 6.17 -8.76 15.35
CA PRO A 35 7.32 -9.04 16.22
C PRO A 35 7.75 -10.52 16.31
N ASP A 36 6.81 -11.45 16.17
CA ASP A 36 7.02 -12.90 16.15
C ASP A 36 7.80 -13.38 14.91
N GLN A 37 7.73 -12.65 13.80
CA GLN A 37 8.40 -13.01 12.54
C GLN A 37 9.83 -12.45 12.46
N VAL A 38 10.25 -11.65 13.43
CA VAL A 38 11.56 -10.99 13.41
C VAL A 38 12.71 -11.98 13.47
N LEU A 39 12.52 -13.08 14.21
CA LEU A 39 13.52 -14.14 14.37
C LEU A 39 13.79 -14.90 13.06
N ASP A 40 12.84 -14.89 12.12
CA ASP A 40 12.99 -15.52 10.80
C ASP A 40 13.89 -14.71 9.84
N HIS A 41 14.20 -13.46 10.21
CA HIS A 41 14.97 -12.50 9.40
C HIS A 41 16.17 -11.91 10.16
N PRO A 42 17.13 -12.73 10.64
CA PRO A 42 18.28 -12.24 11.39
C PRO A 42 19.16 -11.33 10.51
N ASP A 43 19.69 -10.26 11.12
CA ASP A 43 20.62 -9.30 10.51
C ASP A 43 20.10 -8.57 9.24
N GLN A 44 18.84 -8.74 8.87
CA GLN A 44 18.20 -8.01 7.78
C GLN A 44 17.56 -6.73 8.29
N TRP A 45 17.61 -5.67 7.47
CA TRP A 45 16.86 -4.44 7.72
C TRP A 45 15.39 -4.66 7.39
N ILE A 46 14.57 -4.74 8.43
CA ILE A 46 13.15 -5.08 8.35
C ILE A 46 12.29 -4.01 9.02
N ARG A 47 11.03 -3.89 8.57
CA ARG A 47 10.03 -3.03 9.17
C ARG A 47 9.17 -3.87 10.11
N VAL A 48 9.19 -3.57 11.39
CA VAL A 48 8.41 -4.28 12.41
C VAL A 48 7.30 -3.38 12.90
N GLN A 49 6.08 -3.87 12.85
CA GLN A 49 4.92 -3.16 13.39
C GLN A 49 4.43 -3.85 14.66
N GLY A 50 4.32 -3.10 15.74
CA GLY A 50 3.76 -3.60 16.97
C GLY A 50 3.34 -2.48 17.91
N ARG A 51 2.86 -2.86 19.09
CA ARG A 51 2.43 -1.91 20.12
C ARG A 51 3.48 -1.84 21.22
N ILE A 52 3.85 -0.64 21.65
CA ILE A 52 4.71 -0.48 22.83
C ILE A 52 3.96 -1.00 24.06
N GLU A 53 4.54 -1.96 24.78
CA GLU A 53 3.95 -2.53 26.00
C GLU A 53 3.99 -1.50 27.14
N SER A 54 2.92 -1.46 27.94
CA SER A 54 2.84 -0.52 29.06
C SER A 54 3.84 -0.87 30.16
N GLY A 55 4.45 0.16 30.77
CA GLY A 55 5.45 0.03 31.81
C GLY A 55 6.85 -0.38 31.31
N THR A 56 7.05 -0.55 30.00
CA THR A 56 8.34 -1.01 29.44
C THR A 56 9.17 0.11 28.82
N LEU A 57 8.58 1.29 28.58
CA LEU A 57 9.24 2.38 27.88
C LEU A 57 10.19 3.14 28.81
N MET A 58 11.48 3.00 28.54
CA MET A 58 12.56 3.76 29.19
C MET A 58 13.22 4.66 28.15
N VAL A 59 13.30 5.97 28.43
CA VAL A 59 13.88 6.96 27.52
C VAL A 59 15.11 7.57 28.17
N GLU A 60 16.22 7.56 27.44
CA GLU A 60 17.49 8.16 27.81
C GLU A 60 17.76 9.36 26.88
N PRO A 61 17.21 10.55 27.19
CA PRO A 61 17.24 11.70 26.27
C PRO A 61 18.67 12.18 25.98
N VAL A 62 19.57 12.10 26.96
CA VAL A 62 20.98 12.49 26.79
C VAL A 62 21.68 11.63 25.73
N LEU A 63 21.35 10.34 25.66
CA LEU A 63 21.96 9.39 24.74
C LEU A 63 21.18 9.21 23.43
N HIS A 64 20.07 9.94 23.25
CA HIS A 64 19.16 9.80 22.12
C HIS A 64 18.68 8.36 21.94
N LYS A 65 18.42 7.67 23.05
CA LYS A 65 18.07 6.24 23.10
C LYS A 65 16.75 6.00 23.84
N ALA A 66 16.04 4.97 23.42
CA ALA A 66 14.94 4.40 24.18
C ALA A 66 14.99 2.87 24.12
N THR A 67 14.56 2.24 25.20
CA THR A 67 14.36 0.79 25.28
C THR A 67 12.91 0.50 25.66
N PHE A 68 12.32 -0.52 25.05
CA PHE A 68 10.95 -0.93 25.30
C PHE A 68 10.67 -2.32 24.75
N GLU A 69 9.57 -2.93 25.17
CA GLU A 69 9.06 -4.15 24.56
C GLU A 69 7.98 -3.81 23.54
N LEU A 70 8.12 -4.38 22.35
CA LEU A 70 7.15 -4.28 21.28
C LEU A 70 6.30 -5.55 21.27
N ALA A 71 5.02 -5.41 21.60
CA ALA A 71 4.07 -6.51 21.61
C ALA A 71 3.59 -6.85 20.19
N GLY A 72 3.84 -8.09 19.79
CA GLY A 72 3.17 -8.82 18.72
C GLY A 72 2.28 -9.89 19.34
N LYS A 73 1.21 -10.31 18.67
CA LYS A 73 0.50 -11.51 19.13
C LYS A 73 1.28 -12.72 18.60
N PRO A 74 1.85 -13.63 19.41
CA PRO A 74 1.86 -13.74 20.88
C PRO A 74 3.18 -13.32 21.57
N GLU A 75 4.22 -12.93 20.83
CA GLU A 75 5.56 -12.66 21.38
C GLU A 75 5.87 -11.17 21.62
N ARG A 76 6.73 -10.93 22.60
CA ARG A 76 7.28 -9.60 22.89
C ARG A 76 8.69 -9.50 22.35
N LEU A 77 8.95 -8.43 21.62
CA LEU A 77 10.26 -8.16 21.03
C LEU A 77 10.94 -7.04 21.83
N PRO A 78 12.09 -7.29 22.47
CA PRO A 78 12.85 -6.24 23.12
C PRO A 78 13.50 -5.35 22.05
N VAL A 79 13.25 -4.04 22.14
CA VAL A 79 13.71 -3.04 21.18
C VAL A 79 14.67 -2.07 21.84
N GLN A 80 15.75 -1.75 21.14
CA GLN A 80 16.58 -0.59 21.40
C GLN A 80 16.46 0.38 20.22
N TYR A 81 15.84 1.53 20.47
CA TYR A 81 15.72 2.61 19.50
C TYR A 81 16.81 3.65 19.74
N THR A 82 17.49 4.09 18.68
CA THR A 82 18.42 5.22 18.71
C THR A 82 18.04 6.20 17.60
N GLY A 83 17.62 7.41 17.97
CA GLY A 83 17.22 8.43 16.99
C GLY A 83 16.55 9.64 17.65
N ASP A 84 16.30 10.68 16.86
CA ASP A 84 15.91 12.00 17.37
C ASP A 84 14.43 12.08 17.78
N GLU A 85 13.58 11.22 17.23
CA GLU A 85 12.11 11.25 17.43
C GLU A 85 11.62 10.61 18.74
N LEU A 86 12.39 10.70 19.83
CA LEU A 86 12.07 10.08 21.13
C LEU A 86 10.74 10.55 21.72
N GLU A 87 10.40 11.83 21.56
CA GLU A 87 9.18 12.43 22.10
C GLU A 87 7.88 11.83 21.52
N THR A 88 8.00 11.17 20.37
CA THR A 88 6.87 10.54 19.68
C THR A 88 6.55 9.15 20.22
N LEU A 89 7.47 8.55 20.99
CA LEU A 89 7.30 7.25 21.63
C LEU A 89 6.34 7.40 22.82
N ARG A 90 5.30 6.57 22.84
CA ARG A 90 4.32 6.52 23.93
C ARG A 90 3.91 5.09 24.19
N GLU A 91 3.68 4.75 25.44
CA GLU A 91 3.12 3.45 25.80
C GLU A 91 1.79 3.20 25.10
N LEU A 92 1.50 1.93 24.82
CA LEU A 92 0.29 1.46 24.15
C LEU A 92 0.07 2.02 22.73
N LYS A 93 1.01 2.81 22.21
CA LYS A 93 0.98 3.31 20.83
C LYS A 93 1.44 2.21 19.88
N VAL A 94 0.70 2.06 18.77
CA VAL A 94 1.15 1.25 17.64
C VAL A 94 2.17 2.04 16.84
N ILE A 95 3.33 1.45 16.62
CA ILE A 95 4.43 2.06 15.88
C ILE A 95 4.98 1.08 14.84
N VAL A 96 5.64 1.64 13.83
CA VAL A 96 6.45 0.88 12.88
C VAL A 96 7.91 1.29 13.09
N LEU A 97 8.78 0.31 13.24
CA LEU A 97 10.21 0.51 13.43
C LEU A 97 10.96 -0.09 12.26
N LEU A 98 12.00 0.60 11.79
CA LEU A 98 12.93 0.07 10.82
C LEU A 98 14.26 -0.22 11.52
N GLY A 99 14.64 -1.48 11.53
CA GLY A 99 15.80 -1.95 12.28
C GLY A 99 16.24 -3.34 11.87
N LYS A 100 17.16 -3.90 12.65
CA LYS A 100 17.68 -5.25 12.46
C LYS A 100 17.61 -6.03 13.76
N TRP A 101 17.36 -7.33 13.65
CA TRP A 101 17.52 -8.23 14.77
C TRP A 101 19.00 -8.54 14.96
N ASN A 102 19.55 -8.27 16.15
CA ASN A 102 20.91 -8.65 16.50
C ASN A 102 20.88 -9.92 17.37
N SER A 103 21.26 -11.04 16.76
CA SER A 103 21.28 -12.36 17.41
C SER A 103 22.21 -12.44 18.61
N SER A 104 23.26 -11.59 18.67
CA SER A 104 24.24 -11.58 19.77
C SER A 104 23.72 -10.86 21.01
N SER A 105 23.08 -9.71 20.83
CA SER A 105 22.49 -8.94 21.94
C SER A 105 21.07 -9.36 22.28
N ARG A 106 20.41 -10.15 21.42
CA ARG A 106 18.98 -10.48 21.49
C ARG A 106 18.09 -9.24 21.58
N LEU A 107 18.49 -8.18 20.88
CA LEU A 107 17.76 -6.93 20.81
C LEU A 107 17.46 -6.58 19.36
N PHE A 108 16.28 -6.02 19.13
CA PHE A 108 15.96 -5.37 17.87
C PHE A 108 16.50 -3.94 17.89
N GLU A 109 17.56 -3.70 17.12
CA GLU A 109 18.20 -2.40 16.99
C GLU A 109 17.49 -1.58 15.92
N SER A 110 16.75 -0.56 16.33
CA SER A 110 16.05 0.35 15.42
C SER A 110 16.73 1.72 15.40
N LYS A 111 16.84 2.30 14.20
CA LYS A 111 17.35 3.66 14.01
C LYS A 111 16.29 4.65 13.54
N LYS A 112 15.10 4.15 13.16
CA LYS A 112 14.10 4.97 12.51
C LYS A 112 12.70 4.50 12.87
N LEU A 113 11.88 5.47 13.26
CA LEU A 113 10.43 5.32 13.30
C LEU A 113 9.89 5.54 11.88
N ALA A 114 9.00 4.65 11.48
CA ALA A 114 8.27 4.76 10.23
C ALA A 114 6.81 5.10 10.53
N LEU A 115 6.22 5.86 9.62
CA LEU A 115 4.78 6.12 9.64
C LEU A 115 4.03 4.81 9.38
N THR A 116 3.01 4.53 10.20
CA THR A 116 2.06 3.45 9.94
C THR A 116 1.30 3.78 8.66
N PRO A 117 1.49 3.00 7.59
CA PRO A 117 0.93 3.41 6.33
C PRO A 117 -0.51 2.92 6.15
N ASN A 118 -1.42 3.82 5.80
CA ASN A 118 -2.82 3.52 5.48
C ASN A 118 -3.03 3.14 4.00
N TYR A 119 -2.10 2.39 3.39
CA TYR A 119 -2.17 2.09 1.95
C TYR A 119 -3.43 1.32 1.55
N GLY A 120 -3.89 0.37 2.38
CA GLY A 120 -5.12 -0.38 2.09
C GLY A 120 -6.35 0.51 1.92
N PHE A 121 -6.49 1.53 2.77
CA PHE A 121 -7.60 2.50 2.67
C PHE A 121 -7.50 3.35 1.40
N ILE A 122 -6.30 3.86 1.09
CA ILE A 122 -6.05 4.67 -0.10
C ILE A 122 -6.32 3.85 -1.37
N THR A 123 -5.79 2.63 -1.44
CA THR A 123 -6.00 1.73 -2.58
C THR A 123 -7.48 1.38 -2.75
N ALA A 124 -8.19 1.06 -1.66
CA ALA A 124 -9.63 0.80 -1.72
C ALA A 124 -10.42 2.01 -2.25
N ALA A 125 -10.11 3.22 -1.78
CA ALA A 125 -10.76 4.44 -2.26
C ALA A 125 -10.56 4.65 -3.78
N TYR A 126 -9.34 4.45 -4.28
CA TYR A 126 -9.06 4.52 -5.71
C TYR A 126 -9.78 3.43 -6.51
N LEU A 127 -9.81 2.19 -6.02
CA LEU A 127 -10.51 1.10 -6.72
C LEU A 127 -12.01 1.37 -6.82
N VAL A 128 -12.63 1.83 -5.72
CA VAL A 128 -14.06 2.18 -5.69
C VAL A 128 -14.39 3.38 -6.58
N GLY A 129 -13.48 4.34 -6.75
CA GLY A 129 -13.69 5.46 -7.67
C GLY A 129 -13.44 5.12 -9.14
N LEU A 130 -12.30 4.48 -9.43
CA LEU A 130 -11.82 4.30 -10.80
C LEU A 130 -12.49 3.14 -11.52
N ILE A 131 -12.80 2.03 -10.83
CA ILE A 131 -13.42 0.86 -11.48
C ILE A 131 -14.83 1.20 -12.02
N PRO A 132 -15.75 1.78 -11.22
CA PRO A 132 -17.07 2.15 -11.72
C PRO A 132 -17.01 3.20 -12.82
N LEU A 133 -16.09 4.18 -12.72
CA LEU A 133 -15.88 5.20 -13.74
C LEU A 133 -15.41 4.57 -15.07
N ALA A 134 -14.41 3.70 -15.02
CA ALA A 134 -13.91 2.99 -16.20
C ALA A 134 -15.01 2.11 -16.82
N PHE A 135 -15.79 1.42 -15.99
CA PHE A 135 -16.92 0.61 -16.46
C PHE A 135 -18.02 1.46 -17.11
N PHE A 136 -18.35 2.61 -16.51
CA PHE A 136 -19.31 3.55 -17.06
C PHE A 136 -18.87 4.07 -18.43
N LEU A 137 -17.61 4.50 -18.55
CA LEU A 137 -17.03 4.95 -19.82
C LEU A 137 -17.03 3.86 -20.88
N PHE A 138 -16.67 2.63 -20.50
CA PHE A 138 -16.73 1.47 -21.39
C PHE A 138 -18.15 1.23 -21.92
N MET A 139 -19.15 1.25 -21.04
CA MET A 139 -20.54 1.05 -21.40
C MET A 139 -21.09 2.16 -22.29
N MET A 140 -20.78 3.41 -21.99
CA MET A 140 -21.18 4.57 -22.79
C MET A 140 -20.58 4.52 -24.19
N GLU A 141 -19.27 4.29 -24.29
CA GLU A 141 -18.60 4.20 -25.58
C GLU A 141 -19.13 3.02 -26.43
N ARG A 142 -19.39 1.87 -25.79
CA ARG A 142 -20.00 0.72 -26.48
C ARG A 142 -21.37 1.08 -27.05
N LYS A 143 -22.22 1.75 -26.28
CA LYS A 143 -23.55 2.20 -26.74
C LYS A 143 -23.43 3.17 -27.91
N VAL A 144 -22.55 4.16 -27.83
CA VAL A 144 -22.32 5.15 -28.90
C VAL A 144 -21.82 4.46 -30.17
N THR A 145 -20.87 3.53 -30.05
CA THR A 145 -20.33 2.79 -31.20
C THR A 145 -21.41 1.94 -31.88
N LEU A 146 -22.26 1.27 -31.10
CA LEU A 146 -23.38 0.51 -31.63
C LEU A 146 -24.40 1.40 -32.34
N LEU A 147 -24.75 2.55 -31.74
CA LEU A 147 -25.68 3.50 -32.34
C LEU A 147 -25.13 4.05 -33.66
N TYR A 148 -23.85 4.39 -33.70
CA TYR A 148 -23.18 4.86 -34.91
C TYR A 148 -23.16 3.79 -36.01
N ASP A 149 -22.85 2.54 -35.66
CA ASP A 149 -22.88 1.42 -36.60
C ASP A 149 -24.31 1.15 -37.12
N LEU A 150 -25.34 1.31 -36.29
CA LEU A 150 -26.75 1.20 -36.69
C LEU A 150 -27.15 2.30 -37.68
N ILE A 151 -26.89 3.57 -37.34
CA ILE A 151 -27.17 4.73 -38.21
C ILE A 151 -26.47 4.57 -39.56
N LYS A 152 -25.19 4.16 -39.54
CA LYS A 152 -24.41 3.95 -40.76
C LYS A 152 -24.95 2.81 -41.62
N ARG A 153 -25.52 1.76 -41.01
CA ARG A 153 -26.12 0.62 -41.72
C ARG A 153 -27.51 0.93 -42.25
N GLU A 154 -28.30 1.73 -41.55
CA GLU A 154 -29.67 2.07 -41.94
C GLU A 154 -29.75 3.00 -43.18
N LYS A 155 -28.65 3.61 -43.65
CA LYS A 155 -28.64 4.49 -44.85
C LYS A 155 -29.67 5.64 -44.81
N ILE A 156 -30.22 5.98 -43.65
CA ILE A 156 -31.15 7.12 -43.48
C ILE A 156 -30.32 8.40 -43.30
N TYR A 157 -29.65 8.80 -44.37
CA TYR A 157 -29.36 10.21 -44.61
C TYR A 157 -29.70 10.46 -46.07
N GLN A 158 -31.00 10.48 -46.36
CA GLN A 158 -31.49 11.23 -47.51
C GLN A 158 -31.30 12.70 -47.12
N PRO A 159 -30.42 13.47 -47.79
CA PRO A 159 -30.47 14.91 -47.63
C PRO A 159 -31.88 15.34 -48.02
N GLU A 160 -32.52 16.17 -47.19
CA GLU A 160 -33.81 16.76 -47.54
C GLU A 160 -33.64 17.42 -48.92
N GLU A 161 -34.30 16.86 -49.94
CA GLU A 161 -34.38 17.51 -51.24
C GLU A 161 -35.12 18.83 -51.02
N SER A 162 -34.36 19.92 -51.05
CA SER A 162 -34.89 21.27 -51.08
C SER A 162 -35.78 21.41 -52.32
N GLN A 163 -37.10 21.39 -52.10
CA GLN A 163 -38.08 21.94 -53.05
C GLN A 163 -38.09 23.46 -52.95
#